data_AF-A0A1L7CHI9-F1
#
_entry.id   AF-A0A1L7CHI9-F1
#
_cell.length_a   1.000
_cell.length_b   1.000
_cell.length_c   1.000
_cell.angle_alpha   90.00
_cell.angle_beta   90.00
_cell.angle_gamma   90.00
#
_symmetry.space_group_name_H-M   'P 1'
#
loop_
_entity.id
_entity.type
_entity.pdbx_description
1 polymer ?
#
loop_
_entity_poly.entity_id
_entity_poly.type
_entity_poly.pdbx_seq_one_letter_code
_entity_poly.pdbx_strand_id
1 'polypeptide(L)'
;MSDLDHVGHLETAVIESIEARGDAITPADNAAVVMARSIAQTIDETLEDYEADRAEKTKVMYLMPHLLKQLTVLGCTPEARGEIKQAAEESKAEARTASKQPANVIQLLRAASSNE
;
A
#
# COMPACT_ATOMS: atom_id res chain seq x y z
N MET A 1 25.60 23.16 11.47
CA MET A 1 24.52 22.37 10.85
C MET A 1 23.37 23.32 10.69
N SER A 2 22.96 23.63 9.46
CA SER A 2 21.76 24.44 9.23
C SER A 2 20.54 23.66 9.68
N ASP A 3 19.56 24.33 10.28
CA ASP A 3 18.25 23.76 10.68
C ASP A 3 17.44 23.18 9.50
N LEU A 4 17.98 23.21 8.28
CA LEU A 4 17.34 22.76 7.04
C LEU A 4 17.54 21.27 6.72
N ASP A 5 18.32 20.52 7.53
CA ASP A 5 18.60 19.10 7.29
C ASP A 5 17.87 18.14 8.28
N HIS A 6 16.95 18.65 9.11
CA HIS A 6 16.21 17.81 10.05
C HIS A 6 15.01 17.17 9.39
N VAL A 7 15.06 15.85 9.18
CA VAL A 7 13.87 15.05 8.87
C VAL A 7 13.05 14.93 10.14
N GLY A 8 11.82 15.45 10.09
CA GLY A 8 10.92 15.42 11.24
C GLY A 8 10.52 14.01 11.67
N HIS A 9 9.95 13.91 12.87
CA HIS A 9 9.63 12.61 13.46
C HIS A 9 8.55 11.84 12.68
N LEU A 10 7.55 12.51 12.11
CA LEU A 10 6.52 11.86 11.33
C LEU A 10 7.06 11.43 9.96
N GLU A 11 7.84 12.27 9.28
CA GLU A 11 8.47 11.91 8.01
C GLU A 11 9.35 10.67 8.20
N THR A 12 10.16 10.63 9.27
CA THR A 12 10.98 9.47 9.61
C THR A 12 10.12 8.20 9.75
N ALA A 13 9.03 8.25 10.53
CA ALA A 13 8.15 7.10 10.73
C ALA A 13 7.46 6.65 9.42
N VAL A 14 7.13 7.60 8.52
CA VAL A 14 6.57 7.30 7.21
C VAL A 14 7.61 6.59 6.33
N ILE A 15 8.85 7.06 6.30
CA ILE A 15 9.95 6.43 5.57
C ILE A 15 10.15 4.99 6.06
N GLU A 16 10.29 4.79 7.37
CA GLU A 16 10.50 3.46 7.97
C GLU A 16 9.35 2.48 7.63
N SER A 17 8.11 2.97 7.64
CA SER A 17 6.92 2.18 7.30
C SER A 17 6.90 1.75 5.82
N ILE A 18 7.32 2.64 4.91
CA ILE A 18 7.44 2.36 3.48
C ILE A 18 8.59 1.38 3.22
N GLU A 19 9.76 1.60 3.85
CA GLU A 19 10.92 0.71 3.72
C GLU A 19 10.62 -0.71 4.21
N ALA A 20 9.85 -0.84 5.29
CA ALA A 20 9.41 -2.14 5.81
C ALA A 20 8.53 -2.95 4.85
N ARG A 21 8.03 -2.34 3.76
CA ARG A 21 7.32 -3.05 2.69
C ARG A 21 8.26 -3.81 1.73
N GLY A 22 9.54 -3.45 1.69
CA GLY A 22 10.56 -4.10 0.86
C GLY A 22 10.15 -4.17 -0.62
N ASP A 23 10.27 -5.36 -1.22
CA ASP A 23 10.01 -5.62 -2.64
C ASP A 23 8.56 -5.34 -3.09
N ALA A 24 7.63 -5.10 -2.16
CA ALA A 24 6.27 -4.71 -2.49
C ALA A 24 6.16 -3.26 -3.00
N ILE A 25 7.18 -2.42 -2.76
CA ILE A 25 7.27 -1.06 -3.30
C ILE A 25 8.21 -1.08 -4.49
N THR A 26 7.71 -0.66 -5.65
CA THR A 26 8.45 -0.65 -6.90
C THR A 26 8.73 0.78 -7.35
N PRO A 27 9.62 1.00 -8.35
CA PRO A 27 9.81 2.32 -8.93
C PRO A 27 8.53 2.96 -9.49
N ALA A 28 7.52 2.16 -9.86
CA ALA A 28 6.23 2.66 -10.32
C ALA A 28 5.44 3.39 -9.20
N ASP A 29 5.73 3.07 -7.93
CA ASP A 29 5.05 3.62 -6.76
C ASP A 29 5.71 4.91 -6.26
N ASN A 30 6.80 5.36 -6.88
CA ASN A 30 7.60 6.49 -6.40
C ASN A 30 6.80 7.78 -6.26
N ALA A 31 5.80 8.02 -7.13
CA ALA A 31 4.93 9.18 -6.99
C ALA A 31 4.14 9.15 -5.67
N ALA A 32 3.62 7.98 -5.27
CA ALA A 32 2.92 7.80 -4.01
C ALA A 32 3.86 7.92 -2.80
N VAL A 33 5.09 7.41 -2.90
CA VAL A 33 6.12 7.56 -1.87
C VAL A 33 6.47 9.04 -1.64
N VAL A 34 6.73 9.79 -2.72
CA VAL A 34 7.02 11.22 -2.62
C VAL A 34 5.85 11.99 -2.01
N MET A 35 4.61 11.71 -2.44
CA MET A 35 3.44 12.36 -1.86
C MET A 35 3.30 12.09 -0.35
N ALA A 36 3.47 10.84 0.08
CA ALA A 36 3.40 10.49 1.50
C ALA A 36 4.45 11.25 2.32
N ARG A 37 5.69 11.30 1.82
CA ARG A 37 6.80 12.03 2.45
C ARG A 37 6.54 13.53 2.51
N SER A 38 6.13 14.16 1.42
CA SER A 38 5.86 15.60 1.39
C SER A 38 4.73 16.01 2.35
N ILE A 39 3.70 15.18 2.50
CA ILE A 39 2.64 15.42 3.48
C ILE A 39 3.20 15.34 4.90
N ALA A 40 3.98 14.30 5.20
CA ALA A 40 4.58 14.10 6.52
C ALA A 40 5.53 15.25 6.89
N GLN A 41 6.41 15.65 5.95
CA GLN A 41 7.31 16.78 6.09
C GLN A 41 6.54 18.08 6.37
N THR A 42 5.47 18.37 5.62
CA THR A 42 4.64 19.57 5.86
C THR A 42 4.04 19.60 7.27
N ILE A 43 3.61 18.42 7.75
CA ILE A 43 3.07 18.28 9.12
C ILE A 43 4.16 18.57 10.15
N ASP A 44 5.32 17.95 10.03
CA ASP A 44 6.43 18.16 10.97
C ASP A 44 6.86 19.63 10.98
N GLU A 45 7.13 20.21 9.81
CA GLU A 45 7.55 21.61 9.66
C GLU A 45 6.56 22.58 10.33
N THR A 46 5.24 22.39 10.12
CA THR A 46 4.23 23.28 10.70
C THR A 46 4.06 23.10 12.21
N LEU A 47 4.22 21.87 12.72
CA LEU A 47 4.04 21.59 14.15
C LEU A 47 5.25 22.04 14.98
N GLU A 48 6.45 21.90 14.41
CA GLU A 48 7.73 22.29 15.02
C GLU A 48 7.99 23.80 14.92
N ASP A 49 7.37 24.51 13.97
CA ASP A 49 7.47 25.96 13.86
C ASP A 49 6.89 26.67 15.11
N TYR A 50 7.74 27.46 15.77
CA TYR A 50 7.38 28.23 16.96
C TYR A 50 6.59 29.51 16.63
N GLU A 51 6.71 30.01 15.40
CA GLU A 51 6.00 31.20 14.92
C GLU A 51 4.60 30.84 14.39
N ALA A 52 4.37 29.58 14.03
CA ALA A 52 3.08 29.10 13.55
C ALA A 52 1.99 29.21 14.62
N ASP A 53 0.88 29.84 14.26
CA ASP A 53 -0.23 30.06 15.18
C ASP A 53 -1.09 28.80 15.39
N ARG A 54 -2.04 28.87 16.33
CA ARG A 54 -2.93 27.74 16.63
C ARG A 54 -3.81 27.35 15.44
N ALA A 55 -4.19 28.29 14.59
CA ALA A 55 -5.04 28.03 13.43
C ALA A 55 -4.24 27.29 12.35
N GLU A 56 -2.99 27.67 12.11
CA GLU A 56 -2.07 26.99 11.19
C GLU A 56 -1.78 25.57 11.65
N LYS A 57 -1.46 25.38 12.93
CA LYS A 57 -1.27 24.04 13.52
C LYS A 57 -2.56 23.20 13.47
N THR A 58 -3.73 23.81 13.63
CA THR A 58 -5.00 23.08 13.45
C THR A 58 -5.22 22.71 11.98
N LYS A 59 -4.85 23.61 11.05
CA LYS A 59 -5.02 23.42 9.62
C LYS A 59 -4.18 22.24 9.10
N VAL A 60 -2.93 22.13 9.55
CA VAL A 60 -2.05 21.04 9.09
C VAL A 60 -2.53 19.66 9.56
N MET A 61 -3.23 19.58 10.70
CA MET A 61 -3.81 18.33 11.19
C MET A 61 -4.90 17.77 10.27
N TYR A 62 -5.50 18.58 9.40
CA TYR A 62 -6.39 18.08 8.34
C TYR A 62 -5.66 17.30 7.24
N LEU A 63 -4.33 17.32 7.21
CA LEU A 63 -3.53 16.46 6.34
C LEU A 63 -3.41 15.03 6.88
N MET A 64 -3.69 14.78 8.15
CA MET A 64 -3.58 13.43 8.75
C MET A 64 -4.41 12.36 8.01
N PRO A 65 -5.70 12.61 7.64
CA PRO A 65 -6.47 11.66 6.84
C PRO A 65 -5.91 11.46 5.42
N HIS A 66 -5.30 12.49 4.83
CA HIS A 66 -4.66 12.39 3.51
C HIS A 66 -3.38 11.54 3.58
N LEU A 67 -2.58 11.72 4.63
CA LEU A 67 -1.42 10.87 4.89
C LEU A 67 -1.85 9.41 5.10
N LEU A 68 -2.87 9.17 5.92
CA LEU A 68 -3.41 7.83 6.14
C LEU A 68 -3.87 7.19 4.82
N LYS A 69 -4.51 7.96 3.93
CA LYS A 69 -4.91 7.46 2.61
C LYS A 69 -3.70 7.03 1.77
N GLN A 70 -2.62 7.80 1.75
CA GLN A 70 -1.39 7.42 1.03
C GLN A 70 -0.75 6.17 1.64
N LEU A 71 -0.69 6.08 2.96
CA LEU A 71 -0.19 4.88 3.65
C LEU A 71 -1.03 3.64 3.33
N THR A 72 -2.36 3.77 3.21
CA THR A 72 -3.23 2.67 2.77
C THR A 72 -2.91 2.25 1.33
N VAL A 73 -2.74 3.21 0.41
CA VAL A 73 -2.37 2.91 -0.99
C VAL A 73 -1.03 2.17 -1.08
N LEU A 74 -0.05 2.58 -0.27
CA LEU A 74 1.27 1.95 -0.19
C LEU A 74 1.28 0.61 0.59
N GLY A 75 0.12 0.13 1.08
CA GLY A 75 0.03 -1.10 1.86
C GLY A 75 0.67 -1.00 3.25
N CYS A 76 0.90 0.22 3.76
CA CYS A 76 1.55 0.49 5.03
C CYS A 76 0.58 0.36 6.22
N THR A 77 -0.73 0.35 6.00
CA THR A 77 -1.73 0.16 7.07
C THR A 77 -2.04 -1.32 7.33
N PRO A 78 -2.44 -1.69 8.57
CA PRO A 78 -2.87 -3.07 8.87
C PRO A 78 -4.02 -3.55 7.99
N GLU A 79 -4.98 -2.67 7.72
CA GLU A 79 -6.14 -2.93 6.84
C GLU A 79 -5.67 -3.26 5.42
N ALA A 80 -4.86 -2.40 4.80
CA ALA A 80 -4.35 -2.64 3.45
C ALA A 80 -3.53 -3.93 3.35
N ARG A 81 -2.73 -4.27 4.38
CA ARG A 81 -2.03 -5.57 4.43
C ARG A 81 -3.00 -6.75 4.50
N GLY A 82 -4.10 -6.61 5.22
CA GLY A 82 -5.18 -7.60 5.28
C GLY A 82 -5.82 -7.82 3.90
N GLU A 83 -6.18 -6.74 3.22
CA GLU A 83 -6.77 -6.77 1.87
C GLU A 83 -5.84 -7.42 0.85
N ILE A 84 -4.56 -7.04 0.84
CA ILE A 84 -3.55 -7.65 -0.05
C ILE A 84 -3.42 -9.15 0.21
N LYS A 85 -3.40 -9.55 1.49
CA LYS A 85 -3.32 -10.98 1.87
C LYS A 85 -4.55 -11.74 1.40
N GLN A 86 -5.74 -11.18 1.59
CA GLN A 86 -6.99 -11.81 1.18
C GLN A 86 -7.05 -11.98 -0.34
N ALA A 87 -6.74 -10.93 -1.11
CA ALA A 87 -6.70 -11.00 -2.57
C ALA A 87 -5.73 -12.07 -3.08
N ALA A 88 -4.58 -12.24 -2.42
CA ALA A 88 -3.62 -13.29 -2.75
C ALA A 88 -4.13 -14.71 -2.43
N GLU A 89 -4.94 -14.87 -1.37
CA GLU A 89 -5.57 -16.15 -1.02
C GLU A 89 -6.69 -16.53 -2.00
N GLU A 90 -7.54 -15.57 -2.38
CA GLU A 90 -8.59 -15.73 -3.38
C GLU A 90 -8.00 -16.14 -4.75
N SER A 91 -6.97 -15.43 -5.20
CA SER A 91 -6.25 -15.75 -6.45
C SER A 91 -5.69 -17.19 -6.45
N LYS A 92 -5.17 -17.65 -5.31
CA LYS A 92 -4.67 -19.03 -5.17
C LYS A 92 -5.80 -20.07 -5.19
N ALA A 93 -6.95 -19.75 -4.60
CA ALA A 93 -8.12 -20.63 -4.61
C ALA A 93 -8.69 -20.81 -6.02
N GLU A 94 -8.75 -19.73 -6.80
CA GLU A 94 -9.17 -19.76 -8.21
C GLU A 94 -8.22 -20.60 -9.07
N ALA A 95 -6.90 -20.38 -8.95
CA ALA A 95 -5.90 -21.15 -9.69
C ALA A 95 -5.97 -22.65 -9.37
N ARG A 96 -6.21 -23.02 -8.10
CA ARG A 96 -6.42 -24.42 -7.68
C ARG A 96 -7.68 -25.04 -8.27
N THR A 97 -8.72 -24.25 -8.46
CA THR A 97 -9.99 -24.71 -9.04
C THR A 97 -9.85 -24.90 -10.55
N ALA A 98 -9.22 -23.96 -11.25
CA ALA A 98 -8.92 -24.06 -12.68
C ALA A 98 -8.01 -25.26 -13.01
N SER A 99 -6.99 -25.53 -12.18
CA SER A 99 -6.07 -26.66 -12.37
C SER A 99 -6.75 -28.04 -12.23
N LYS A 100 -7.93 -28.15 -11.61
CA LYS A 100 -8.65 -29.43 -11.45
C LYS A 100 -9.47 -29.84 -12.70
N GLN A 101 -9.54 -29.01 -13.74
CA GLN A 101 -10.12 -29.36 -15.04
C GLN A 101 -9.03 -29.71 -16.07
N PRO A 102 -8.56 -30.97 -16.11
CA PRO A 102 -8.45 -31.62 -17.42
C PRO A 102 -8.75 -33.13 -17.42
N ALA A 103 -9.52 -33.66 -16.46
CA ALA A 103 -9.87 -35.09 -16.46
C ALA A 103 -11.13 -35.42 -17.30
N ASN A 104 -12.06 -34.47 -17.47
CA ASN A 104 -13.37 -34.78 -18.02
C ASN A 104 -13.44 -34.71 -19.56
N VAL A 105 -12.53 -33.98 -20.23
CA VAL A 105 -12.57 -33.79 -21.69
C VAL A 105 -12.14 -35.07 -22.43
N ILE A 106 -11.10 -35.76 -21.96
CA ILE A 106 -10.65 -37.03 -22.56
C ILE A 106 -11.65 -38.16 -22.30
N GLN A 107 -12.33 -38.17 -21.14
CA GLN A 107 -13.40 -39.15 -20.86
C GLN A 107 -14.65 -38.88 -21.70
N LEU A 108 -15.03 -37.62 -21.93
CA LEU A 108 -16.13 -37.26 -22.84
C LEU A 108 -15.85 -37.66 -24.29
N LEU A 109 -14.62 -37.41 -24.78
CA LEU A 109 -14.23 -37.76 -26.15
C LEU A 109 -14.18 -39.28 -26.38
N ARG A 110 -13.78 -40.07 -25.38
CA ARG A 110 -13.79 -41.54 -25.47
C ARG A 110 -15.20 -42.12 -25.41
N ALA A 111 -16.12 -41.52 -24.66
CA ALA A 111 -17.51 -41.95 -24.61
C ALA A 111 -18.26 -41.69 -25.92
N ALA A 112 -17.88 -40.65 -26.69
CA ALA A 112 -18.49 -40.33 -27.97
C ALA A 112 -18.04 -41.24 -29.14
N SER A 113 -16.87 -41.88 -29.02
CA SER A 113 -16.31 -42.78 -30.06
C SER A 113 -16.63 -44.27 -29.87
N SER A 114 -17.41 -44.65 -28.85
CA SER A 114 -17.78 -46.05 -28.57
C SER A 114 -19.21 -46.41 -28.97
N ASN A 115 -19.87 -45.57 -29.77
CA ASN A 115 -21.27 -45.76 -30.17
C ASN A 115 -21.46 -45.96 -31.69
N GLU A 116 -20.42 -46.43 -32.38
CA GLU A 116 -20.48 -46.93 -33.77
C GLU A 116 -20.23 -48.44 -33.83
#